data_AF-A0AB94IEI0-F1
#
_entry.id   AF-A0AB94IEI0-F1
#
_cell.length_a   1.000
_cell.length_b   1.000
_cell.length_c   1.000
_cell.angle_alpha   90.00
_cell.angle_beta   90.00
_cell.angle_gamma   90.00
#
_symmetry.space_group_name_H-M   'P 1'
#
loop_
_entity.id
_entity.type
_entity.pdbx_description
1 polymer ?
#
loop_
_entity_poly.entity_id
_entity_poly.type
_entity_poly.pdbx_seq_one_letter_code
_entity_poly.pdbx_strand_id
1 'polypeptide(L)'
;MKKVAIIISQAPHGNAKGREALDAALALSAYNQISLFFMGDGVFHLLKQQQPERILMRNYIATFGVLDLYEIEQCYAREKDIICRQITDRVMDVKLLGDLAWRHQLHQQDVIMHF
;
A
#
# COMPACT_ATOMS: atom_id res chain seq x y z
N MET A 1 -4.97 -7.19 -20.25
CA MET A 1 -4.61 -6.31 -19.11
C MET A 1 -3.63 -7.08 -18.24
N LYS A 2 -2.58 -6.45 -17.72
CA LYS A 2 -1.60 -7.10 -16.83
C LYS A 2 -2.02 -6.95 -15.36
N LYS A 3 -1.62 -7.90 -14.52
CA LYS A 3 -1.66 -7.80 -13.06
C LYS A 3 -0.37 -7.15 -12.56
N VAL A 4 -0.47 -5.98 -11.97
CA VAL A 4 0.67 -5.19 -11.50
C VAL A 4 0.62 -5.09 -9.98
N ALA A 5 1.64 -5.63 -9.33
CA ALA A 5 1.87 -5.44 -7.91
C ALA A 5 2.68 -4.17 -7.65
N ILE A 6 2.16 -3.32 -6.78
CA ILE A 6 2.87 -2.16 -6.24
C ILE A 6 3.21 -2.47 -4.78
N ILE A 7 4.49 -2.64 -4.51
CA ILE A 7 5.02 -2.90 -3.17
C ILE A 7 5.46 -1.58 -2.55
N ILE A 8 4.90 -1.26 -1.39
CA ILE A 8 5.29 -0.14 -0.53
C ILE A 8 6.04 -0.72 0.67
N SER A 9 7.33 -0.39 0.80
CA SER A 9 8.20 -0.97 1.83
C SER A 9 8.76 0.01 2.86
N GLN A 10 8.65 1.31 2.58
CA GLN A 10 9.21 2.38 3.41
C GLN A 10 8.11 3.15 4.16
N ALA A 11 8.45 3.72 5.32
CA ALA A 11 7.54 4.55 6.10
C ALA A 11 7.03 5.77 5.30
N PRO A 12 5.80 6.26 5.58
CA PRO A 12 5.30 7.48 4.97
C PRO A 12 6.10 8.71 5.44
N HIS A 13 6.05 9.76 4.63
CA HIS A 13 6.57 11.11 4.90
C HIS A 13 8.09 11.29 5.00
N GLY A 14 8.86 10.26 5.32
CA GLY A 14 10.34 10.33 5.36
C GLY A 14 10.98 10.56 3.98
N ASN A 15 10.26 10.19 2.91
CA ASN A 15 10.59 10.49 1.52
C ASN A 15 9.31 10.41 0.65
N ALA A 16 9.45 10.65 -0.65
CA ALA A 16 8.33 10.67 -1.59
C ALA A 16 7.88 9.30 -2.10
N LYS A 17 8.56 8.19 -1.76
CA LYS A 17 8.33 6.87 -2.38
C LYS A 17 6.91 6.34 -2.17
N GLY A 18 6.37 6.49 -0.97
CA GLY A 18 4.98 6.09 -0.70
C GLY A 18 3.95 6.87 -1.52
N ARG A 19 4.19 8.17 -1.73
CA ARG A 19 3.35 9.01 -2.58
C ARG A 19 3.49 8.65 -4.05
N GLU A 20 4.72 8.46 -4.53
CA GLU A 20 5.00 8.03 -5.90
C GLU A 20 4.36 6.66 -6.22
N ALA A 21 4.39 5.73 -5.26
CA ALA A 21 3.73 4.43 -5.38
C ALA A 21 2.22 4.55 -5.53
N LEU A 22 1.59 5.43 -4.73
CA LEU A 22 0.16 5.72 -4.81
C LEU A 22 -0.19 6.37 -6.16
N ASP A 23 0.57 7.37 -6.60
CA ASP A 23 0.35 8.04 -7.88
C ASP A 23 0.48 7.06 -9.05
N ALA A 24 1.46 6.14 -9.00
CA ALA A 24 1.61 5.06 -9.97
C ALA A 24 0.43 4.09 -9.95
N ALA A 25 -0.08 3.72 -8.77
CA ALA A 25 -1.24 2.84 -8.64
C ALA A 25 -2.48 3.44 -9.31
N LEU A 26 -2.76 4.71 -9.03
CA LEU A 26 -3.89 5.44 -9.61
C LEU A 26 -3.75 5.63 -11.12
N ALA A 27 -2.54 5.93 -11.61
CA ALA A 27 -2.32 6.12 -13.04
C ALA A 27 -2.43 4.80 -13.82
N LEU A 28 -1.95 3.69 -13.24
CA LEU A 28 -1.93 2.39 -13.91
C LEU A 28 -3.26 1.65 -13.81
N SER A 29 -4.12 1.96 -12.82
CA SER A 29 -5.42 1.29 -12.64
C SER A 29 -6.37 1.51 -13.81
N ALA A 30 -6.20 2.61 -14.56
CA ALA A 30 -6.99 2.87 -15.77
C ALA A 30 -6.81 1.80 -16.87
N TYR A 31 -5.70 1.04 -16.86
CA TYR A 31 -5.37 0.07 -17.92
C TYR A 31 -4.97 -1.32 -17.42
N ASN A 32 -4.68 -1.46 -16.13
CA ASN A 32 -4.14 -2.67 -15.52
C ASN A 32 -4.89 -3.03 -14.24
N GLN A 33 -4.83 -4.32 -13.87
CA GLN A 33 -5.31 -4.77 -12.57
C GLN A 33 -4.23 -4.49 -11.54
N ILE A 34 -4.54 -3.63 -10.56
CA ILE A 34 -3.57 -3.21 -9.55
C ILE A 34 -3.76 -4.02 -8.26
N SER A 35 -2.65 -4.42 -7.66
CA SER A 35 -2.62 -4.98 -6.32
C SER A 35 -1.61 -4.21 -5.47
N LEU A 36 -2.02 -3.74 -4.30
CA LEU A 36 -1.16 -3.02 -3.36
C LEU A 36 -0.63 -3.97 -2.28
N PHE A 37 0.66 -3.86 -1.99
CA PHE A 37 1.35 -4.71 -1.03
C PHE A 37 2.15 -3.86 -0.04
N PHE A 38 1.78 -3.90 1.24
CA PHE A 38 2.48 -3.21 2.31
C PHE A 38 3.38 -4.19 3.09
N MET A 39 4.67 -3.89 3.20
CA MET A 39 5.62 -4.69 4.00
C MET A 39 6.67 -3.81 4.68
N GLY A 40 7.42 -4.36 5.62
CA GLY A 40 8.44 -3.60 6.35
C GLY A 40 7.82 -2.40 7.04
N ASP A 41 8.41 -1.22 6.85
CA ASP A 41 7.87 0.04 7.37
C ASP A 41 6.75 0.62 6.49
N GLY A 42 6.52 0.05 5.31
CA GLY A 42 5.41 0.40 4.42
C GLY A 42 4.05 0.31 5.09
N VAL A 43 3.89 -0.60 6.05
CA VAL A 43 2.63 -0.76 6.81
C VAL A 43 2.22 0.48 7.59
N PHE A 44 3.15 1.40 7.91
CA PHE A 44 2.81 2.68 8.56
C PHE A 44 1.93 3.59 7.70
N HIS A 45 1.85 3.37 6.38
CA HIS A 45 0.88 4.05 5.52
C HIS A 45 -0.57 3.77 5.92
N LEU A 46 -0.82 2.62 6.57
CA LEU A 46 -2.14 2.21 6.96
C LEU A 46 -2.64 2.92 8.22
N LEU A 47 -1.78 3.58 9.00
CA LEU A 47 -2.22 4.26 10.22
C LEU A 47 -3.22 5.38 9.91
N LYS A 48 -4.32 5.45 10.67
CA LYS A 48 -5.28 6.54 10.60
C LYS A 48 -4.73 7.84 11.20
N GLN A 49 -5.43 8.94 10.93
CA GLN A 49 -5.24 10.24 11.58
C GLN A 49 -3.82 10.82 11.49
N GLN A 50 -3.10 10.49 10.41
CA GLN A 50 -1.80 11.10 10.14
C GLN A 50 -1.96 12.59 9.82
N GLN A 51 -1.07 13.42 10.38
CA GLN A 51 -1.06 14.88 10.26
C GLN A 51 0.24 15.40 9.59
N PRO A 52 0.54 15.00 8.35
CA PRO A 52 1.78 15.38 7.67
C PRO A 52 1.93 16.89 7.41
N GLU A 53 0.83 17.65 7.46
CA GLU A 53 0.85 19.12 7.42
C GLU A 53 1.73 19.73 8.52
N ARG A 54 1.90 19.05 9.66
CA ARG A 54 2.79 19.48 10.76
C ARG A 54 4.27 19.48 10.38
N ILE A 55 4.63 18.77 9.31
CA ILE A 55 5.97 18.73 8.71
C ILE A 55 5.96 19.29 7.28
N LEU A 56 4.97 20.12 6.95
CA LEU A 56 4.82 20.79 5.65
C LEU A 56 4.67 19.84 4.46
N MET A 57 4.22 18.61 4.70
CA MET A 57 3.99 17.58 3.67
C MET A 57 2.52 17.50 3.29
N ARG A 58 2.26 17.19 2.01
CA ARG A 58 0.90 16.92 1.52
C ARG A 58 0.35 15.65 2.18
N ASN A 59 -0.90 15.71 2.66
CA ASN A 59 -1.59 14.54 3.18
C ASN A 59 -2.10 13.61 2.07
N TYR A 60 -1.22 12.75 1.56
CA TYR A 60 -1.58 11.73 0.57
C TYR A 60 -2.18 10.45 1.21
N ILE A 61 -2.13 10.32 2.54
CA ILE A 61 -2.65 9.16 3.26
C ILE A 61 -4.18 9.06 3.11
N ALA A 62 -4.87 10.21 3.10
CA ALA A 62 -6.31 10.27 2.90
C ALA A 62 -6.77 9.57 1.61
N THR A 63 -5.94 9.57 0.56
CA THR A 63 -6.26 8.92 -0.71
C THR A 63 -6.33 7.40 -0.59
N PHE A 64 -5.57 6.76 0.31
CA PHE A 64 -5.65 5.31 0.53
C PHE A 64 -7.04 4.88 1.00
N GLY A 65 -7.71 5.71 1.81
CA GLY A 65 -9.06 5.42 2.32
C GLY A 65 -10.18 5.48 1.27
N VAL A 66 -9.88 5.90 0.04
CA VAL A 66 -10.86 5.98 -1.06
C VAL A 66 -10.42 5.18 -2.29
N LEU A 67 -9.46 4.26 -2.13
CA LEU A 67 -8.92 3.45 -3.25
C LEU A 67 -9.96 2.55 -3.91
N ASP A 68 -10.98 2.12 -3.17
CA ASP A 68 -12.08 1.31 -3.71
C ASP A 68 -12.85 2.08 -4.80
N LEU A 69 -12.89 3.42 -4.75
CA LEU A 69 -13.49 4.26 -5.81
C LEU A 69 -12.71 4.22 -7.13
N TYR A 70 -11.48 3.71 -7.10
CA TYR A 70 -10.59 3.58 -8.26
C TYR A 70 -10.43 2.11 -8.69
N GLU A 71 -11.31 1.21 -8.23
CA GLU A 71 -11.30 -0.23 -8.51
C GLU A 71 -10.00 -0.93 -8.04
N ILE A 72 -9.30 -0.35 -7.05
CA ILE A 72 -8.09 -0.92 -6.44
C ILE A 72 -8.48 -1.66 -5.14
N GLU A 73 -9.08 -2.83 -5.31
CA GLU A 73 -9.61 -3.62 -4.18
C GLU A 73 -8.60 -4.63 -3.61
N GLN A 74 -7.59 -5.01 -4.40
CA GLN A 74 -6.63 -6.07 -4.04
C GLN A 74 -5.48 -5.51 -3.19
N CYS A 75 -5.77 -5.26 -1.91
CA CYS A 75 -4.81 -4.67 -0.98
C CYS A 75 -4.37 -5.64 0.12
N TYR A 76 -3.06 -5.81 0.27
CA TYR A 76 -2.45 -6.80 1.16
C TYR A 76 -1.43 -6.16 2.08
N ALA A 77 -1.34 -6.65 3.32
CA ALA A 77 -0.26 -6.29 4.23
C ALA A 77 0.41 -7.53 4.81
N ARG A 78 1.72 -7.46 5.01
CA ARG A 78 2.48 -8.55 5.61
C ARG A 78 2.13 -8.67 7.10
N GLU A 79 1.56 -9.80 7.48
CA GLU A 79 0.97 -10.03 8.80
C GLU A 79 1.96 -9.77 9.95
N LYS A 80 3.17 -10.32 9.85
CA LYS A 80 4.21 -10.12 10.89
C LYS A 80 4.57 -8.64 11.08
N ASP A 81 4.58 -7.84 10.02
CA ASP A 81 4.95 -6.42 10.11
C ASP A 81 3.86 -5.60 10.80
N ILE A 82 2.59 -5.94 10.55
CA ILE A 82 1.42 -5.36 11.22
C ILE A 82 1.45 -5.68 12.71
N ILE A 83 1.71 -6.95 13.06
CA ILE A 83 1.75 -7.41 14.47
C ILE A 83 2.92 -6.75 15.21
N CYS A 84 4.14 -6.80 14.66
CA CYS A 84 5.32 -6.24 15.32
C CYS A 84 5.23 -4.72 15.54
N ARG A 85 4.51 -3.99 14.67
CA ARG A 85 4.29 -2.54 14.78
C ARG A 85 2.97 -2.16 15.46
N GLN A 86 2.20 -3.16 15.92
CA GLN A 86 0.94 -2.97 16.64
C GLN A 86 -0.09 -2.11 15.90
N ILE A 87 -0.18 -2.27 14.59
CA ILE A 87 -1.12 -1.50 13.76
C ILE A 87 -2.51 -2.14 13.84
N THR A 88 -3.41 -1.50 14.57
CA THR A 88 -4.78 -1.98 14.81
C THR A 88 -5.82 -1.20 14.01
N ASP A 89 -5.76 0.13 14.04
CA ASP A 89 -6.70 1.00 13.34
C ASP A 89 -6.13 1.47 11.99
N ARG A 90 -6.81 1.10 10.90
CA ARG A 90 -6.30 1.20 9.52
C ARG A 90 -7.17 2.08 8.63
N VAL A 91 -6.55 2.97 7.85
CA VAL A 91 -7.23 3.91 6.94
C VAL A 91 -8.02 3.22 5.82
N MET A 92 -7.66 1.97 5.51
CA MET A 92 -8.33 1.13 4.53
C MET A 92 -8.27 -0.33 4.99
N ASP A 93 -9.17 -1.15 4.45
CA ASP A 93 -9.11 -2.59 4.67
C ASP A 93 -7.98 -3.22 3.84
N VAL A 94 -7.22 -4.10 4.49
CA VAL A 94 -6.18 -4.89 3.83
C VAL A 94 -6.22 -6.32 4.35
N LYS A 95 -6.03 -7.27 3.43
CA LYS A 95 -5.90 -8.68 3.78
C LYS A 95 -4.50 -8.95 4.33
N LEU A 96 -4.44 -9.47 5.54
CA LEU A 96 -3.18 -9.86 6.17
C LEU A 96 -2.70 -11.19 5.58
N LEU A 97 -1.44 -11.21 5.12
CA LEU A 97 -0.84 -12.39 4.53
C LEU A 97 0.40 -12.82 5.33
N GLY A 98 0.42 -14.10 5.73
CA GLY A 98 1.62 -14.78 6.20
C GLY A 98 2.62 -15.05 5.06
N ASP A 99 3.82 -15.52 5.39
CA ASP A 99 4.94 -15.61 4.44
C ASP A 99 4.65 -16.46 3.18
N LEU A 100 3.96 -17.60 3.32
CA LEU A 100 3.61 -18.45 2.18
C LEU A 100 2.56 -17.79 1.28
N ALA A 101 1.48 -17.28 1.87
CA ALA A 101 0.40 -16.62 1.14
C ALA A 101 0.90 -15.34 0.43
N TRP A 102 1.81 -14.59 1.07
CA TRP A 102 2.46 -13.42 0.48
C TRP A 102 3.23 -13.78 -0.80
N ARG A 103 4.09 -14.82 -0.74
CA ARG A 103 4.85 -15.29 -1.91
C ARG A 103 3.93 -15.79 -3.02
N HIS A 104 2.91 -16.56 -2.66
CA HIS A 104 1.92 -17.06 -3.59
C HIS A 104 1.21 -15.90 -4.31
N GLN A 105 0.77 -14.88 -3.56
CA GLN A 105 0.06 -13.73 -4.13
C GLN A 105 0.95 -12.90 -5.07
N LEU A 106 2.23 -12.72 -4.73
CA LEU A 106 3.18 -12.04 -5.62
C LEU A 106 3.48 -12.85 -6.90
N HIS A 107 3.50 -14.18 -6.83
CA HIS A 107 3.70 -15.04 -8.00
C HIS A 107 2.55 -14.97 -9.02
N GLN A 108 1.38 -14.48 -8.61
CA GLN A 108 0.22 -14.28 -9.51
C GLN A 108 0.31 -12.98 -10.32
N GLN A 109 1.35 -12.16 -10.11
CA GLN A 109 1.48 -10.82 -10.67
C GLN A 109 2.42 -10.88 -11.87
N ASP A 110 2.05 -10.22 -12.97
CA ASP A 110 2.85 -10.18 -14.18
C ASP A 110 4.02 -9.20 -14.06
N VAL A 111 3.84 -8.14 -13.27
CA VAL A 111 4.82 -7.08 -13.05
C VAL A 111 4.84 -6.72 -11.57
N ILE A 112 6.04 -6.50 -11.02
CA ILE A 112 6.25 -6.03 -9.66
C ILE A 112 6.99 -4.70 -9.73
N MET A 113 6.41 -3.65 -9.14
CA MET A 113 7.02 -2.35 -8.94
C MET A 113 7.23 -2.14 -7.44
N HIS A 114 8.47 -1.90 -7.03
CA HIS A 114 8.83 -1.82 -5.61
C HIS A 114 9.33 -0.41 -5.27
N PHE A 115 8.71 0.17 -4.24
CA PHE A 115 8.94 1.50 -3.70
C PHE A 115 9.39 1.45 -2.22
#